data_AF-A0A6V7JM07-F1
#
_entry.id   AF-A0A6V7JM07-F1
#
_cell.length_a   1.000
_cell.length_b   1.000
_cell.length_c   1.000
_cell.angle_alpha   90.00
_cell.angle_beta   90.00
_cell.angle_gamma   90.00
#
_symmetry.space_group_name_H-M   'P 1'
#
loop_
_entity.id
_entity.type
_entity.pdbx_description
1 polymer ?
#
loop_
_entity_poly.entity_id
_entity_poly.type
_entity_poly.pdbx_seq_one_letter_code
_entity_poly.pdbx_strand_id
1 'polypeptide(L)'
;KENTESAWYVTVILAGVGVTTLILYTIFRELFSDKSPNSIYSKALDRLTQDPKVADALGEPIKSHGEENRRGRRRYVNHTIFMHNGRQHMKMQFYVQGSRKRGTVYLEVEE
;
A
#
# COMPACT_ATOMS: atom_id res chain seq x y z
N LYS A 1 -53.07 -6.30 10.60
CA LYS A 1 -52.08 -7.26 11.11
C LYS A 1 -50.92 -7.48 10.11
N GLU A 2 -51.13 -7.38 8.80
CA GLU A 2 -50.04 -7.52 7.80
C GLU A 2 -48.95 -6.43 7.88
N ASN A 3 -49.30 -5.18 8.20
CA ASN A 3 -48.33 -4.08 8.18
C ASN A 3 -47.22 -4.22 9.25
N THR A 4 -47.48 -4.94 10.35
CA THR A 4 -46.49 -5.12 11.43
C THR A 4 -45.45 -6.17 11.07
N GLU A 5 -45.84 -7.24 10.38
CA GLU A 5 -44.93 -8.28 9.89
C GLU A 5 -43.98 -7.70 8.84
N SER A 6 -44.52 -6.96 7.86
CA SER A 6 -43.71 -6.28 6.83
C SER A 6 -42.74 -5.24 7.42
N ALA A 7 -43.17 -4.48 8.44
CA ALA A 7 -42.32 -3.53 9.14
C ALA A 7 -41.17 -4.21 9.91
N TRP A 8 -41.43 -5.37 10.51
CA TRP A 8 -40.40 -6.17 11.18
C TRP A 8 -39.35 -6.69 10.20
N TYR A 9 -39.75 -7.28 9.06
CA TYR A 9 -38.80 -7.76 8.05
C TYR A 9 -37.94 -6.63 7.48
N VAL A 10 -38.52 -5.47 7.18
CA VAL A 10 -37.77 -4.30 6.70
C VAL A 10 -36.76 -3.83 7.75
N THR A 11 -37.13 -3.84 9.04
CA THR A 11 -36.22 -3.46 10.14
C THR A 11 -35.02 -4.41 10.23
N VAL A 12 -35.26 -5.72 10.15
CA VAL A 12 -34.20 -6.74 10.18
C VAL A 12 -33.27 -6.60 8.96
N ILE A 13 -33.83 -6.35 7.77
CA ILE A 13 -33.05 -6.12 6.55
C ILE A 13 -32.17 -4.87 6.69
N LEU A 14 -32.73 -3.75 7.16
CA LEU A 14 -31.98 -2.50 7.36
C LEU A 14 -30.88 -2.67 8.41
N ALA A 15 -31.14 -3.41 9.49
CA ALA A 15 -30.12 -3.71 10.50
C ALA A 15 -28.97 -4.54 9.90
N GLY A 16 -29.29 -5.58 9.12
CA GLY A 16 -28.28 -6.42 8.46
C GLY A 16 -27.44 -5.64 7.45
N VAL A 17 -28.08 -4.79 6.63
CA VAL A 17 -27.38 -3.91 5.69
C VAL A 17 -26.50 -2.92 6.44
N GLY A 18 -27.00 -2.29 7.50
CA GLY A 18 -26.23 -1.33 8.30
C GLY A 18 -24.96 -1.93 8.89
N VAL A 19 -25.06 -3.12 9.50
CA VAL A 19 -23.90 -3.84 10.05
C VAL A 19 -22.91 -4.23 8.96
N THR A 20 -23.41 -4.74 7.82
CA THR A 20 -22.57 -5.15 6.70
C THR A 20 -21.84 -3.96 6.08
N THR A 21 -22.53 -2.84 5.85
CA THR A 21 -21.95 -1.59 5.34
C THR A 21 -20.90 -1.04 6.31
N LEU A 22 -21.14 -1.11 7.63
CA LEU A 22 -20.16 -0.67 8.62
C LEU A 22 -18.87 -1.51 8.56
N ILE A 23 -18.99 -2.84 8.55
CA ILE A 23 -17.82 -3.75 8.49
C ILE A 23 -17.08 -3.59 7.17
N LEU A 24 -17.81 -3.53 6.05
CA LEU A 24 -17.17 -3.27 4.75
C LEU A 24 -16.48 -1.92 4.78
N TYR A 25 -17.13 -0.86 5.27
CA TYR A 25 -16.52 0.47 5.36
C TYR A 25 -15.24 0.46 6.19
N THR A 26 -15.21 -0.19 7.35
CA THR A 26 -14.01 -0.25 8.19
C THR A 26 -12.87 -0.99 7.49
N ILE A 27 -13.15 -2.14 6.87
CA ILE A 27 -12.15 -2.91 6.12
C ILE A 27 -11.64 -2.13 4.92
N PHE A 28 -12.54 -1.55 4.11
CA PHE A 28 -12.15 -0.72 2.98
C PHE A 28 -11.34 0.49 3.44
N ARG A 29 -11.74 1.18 4.51
CA ARG A 29 -11.00 2.32 5.04
C ARG A 29 -9.61 1.91 5.55
N GLU A 30 -9.47 0.73 6.13
CA GLU A 30 -8.19 0.22 6.60
C GLU A 30 -7.28 -0.21 5.44
N LEU A 31 -7.83 -0.94 4.46
CA LEU A 31 -7.10 -1.40 3.27
C LEU A 31 -6.69 -0.26 2.33
N PHE A 32 -7.55 0.75 2.21
CA PHE A 32 -7.31 1.95 1.39
C PHE A 32 -6.82 3.14 2.22
N SER A 33 -6.58 2.97 3.52
CA SER A 33 -5.78 3.91 4.30
C SER A 33 -4.44 4.02 3.57
N ASP A 34 -4.06 5.24 3.21
CA ASP A 34 -3.00 5.65 2.27
C ASP A 34 -1.58 5.14 2.57
N LYS A 35 -1.46 4.21 3.51
CA LYS A 35 -0.26 3.75 4.19
C LYS A 35 0.08 2.30 3.88
N SER A 36 -0.63 1.68 2.91
CA SER A 36 -0.24 0.37 2.43
C SER A 36 1.17 0.41 1.83
N PRO A 37 2.00 -0.63 2.05
CA PRO A 37 3.37 -0.68 1.52
C PRO A 37 3.44 -0.46 0.01
N ASN A 38 2.45 -0.98 -0.73
CA ASN A 38 2.40 -0.83 -2.19
C ASN A 38 2.11 0.62 -2.62
N SER A 39 1.23 1.34 -1.91
CA SER A 39 0.96 2.75 -2.19
C SER A 39 2.21 3.61 -1.99
N ILE A 40 2.92 3.39 -0.87
CA ILE A 40 4.17 4.09 -0.57
C ILE A 40 5.26 3.74 -1.58
N TYR A 41 5.37 2.47 -1.97
CA TYR A 41 6.30 2.02 -3.01
C TYR A 41 6.04 2.74 -4.34
N SER A 42 4.79 2.77 -4.82
CA SER A 42 4.43 3.47 -6.06
C SER A 42 4.74 4.96 -5.97
N LYS A 43 4.35 5.63 -4.88
CA LYS A 43 4.65 7.07 -4.66
C LYS A 43 6.17 7.34 -4.66
N ALA A 44 6.96 6.45 -4.05
CA ALA A 44 8.42 6.58 -4.04
C ALA A 44 9.04 6.37 -5.42
N LEU A 45 8.55 5.38 -6.17
CA LEU A 45 9.00 5.12 -7.53
C LEU A 45 8.68 6.27 -8.48
N ASP A 46 7.47 6.84 -8.38
CA ASP A 46 7.05 7.98 -9.19
C ASP A 46 7.96 9.19 -8.93
N ARG A 47 8.26 9.48 -7.65
CA ARG A 47 9.20 10.54 -7.27
C ARG A 47 10.60 10.32 -7.84
N LEU A 48 11.11 9.07 -7.78
CA LEU A 48 12.42 8.74 -8.34
C LEU A 48 12.47 8.88 -9.85
N THR A 49 11.38 8.52 -10.53
CA THR A 49 11.29 8.59 -12.00
C THR A 49 11.16 10.04 -12.47
N GLN A 50 10.51 10.89 -11.68
CA GLN A 50 10.36 12.32 -11.98
C GLN A 50 11.62 13.14 -11.63
N ASP A 51 12.53 12.63 -10.81
CA ASP A 51 13.76 13.33 -10.46
C ASP A 51 14.79 13.22 -11.61
N PRO A 52 15.13 14.33 -12.29
CA PRO A 52 16.05 14.30 -13.42
C PRO A 52 17.46 13.82 -13.02
N LYS A 53 17.89 14.03 -11.77
CA LYS A 53 19.21 13.56 -11.31
C LYS A 53 19.27 12.04 -11.24
N VAL A 54 18.18 11.42 -10.79
CA VAL A 54 18.06 9.97 -10.69
C VAL A 54 17.93 9.37 -12.08
N ALA A 55 17.10 9.96 -12.94
CA ALA A 55 16.94 9.55 -14.33
C ALA A 55 18.26 9.60 -15.10
N ASP A 56 19.06 10.66 -14.96
CA ASP A 56 20.36 10.77 -15.64
C ASP A 56 21.40 9.76 -15.10
N ALA A 57 21.38 9.53 -13.79
CA ALA A 57 22.31 8.62 -13.12
C ALA A 57 22.04 7.13 -13.43
N LEU A 58 20.77 6.72 -13.43
CA LEU A 58 20.36 5.33 -13.71
C LEU A 58 20.20 5.04 -15.20
N GLY A 59 19.75 6.03 -15.98
CA GLY A 59 19.37 5.92 -17.38
C GLY A 59 17.97 5.32 -17.57
N GLU A 60 17.20 5.85 -18.50
CA GLU A 60 15.88 5.34 -18.85
C GLU A 60 15.95 4.09 -19.73
N PRO A 61 14.96 3.17 -19.66
CA PRO A 61 13.82 3.15 -18.75
C PRO A 61 14.19 2.64 -17.34
N ILE A 62 13.61 3.24 -16.31
CA ILE A 62 13.80 2.83 -14.91
C ILE A 62 12.83 1.70 -14.57
N LYS A 63 13.37 0.56 -14.12
CA LYS A 63 12.62 -0.59 -13.62
C LYS A 63 12.86 -0.75 -12.13
N SER A 64 11.83 -1.09 -11.38
CA SER A 64 11.92 -1.34 -9.94
C SER A 64 11.50 -2.77 -9.61
N HIS A 65 12.12 -3.34 -8.58
CA HIS A 65 11.84 -4.68 -8.09
C HIS A 65 12.10 -4.79 -6.58
N GLY A 66 11.36 -5.68 -5.92
CA GLY A 66 11.59 -6.05 -4.53
C GLY A 66 12.84 -6.94 -4.38
N GLU A 67 12.94 -7.63 -3.24
CA GLU A 67 14.08 -8.52 -3.01
C GLU A 67 14.17 -9.62 -4.07
N GLU A 68 15.38 -9.88 -4.56
CA GLU A 68 15.64 -11.01 -5.45
C GLU A 68 16.32 -12.12 -4.64
N ASN A 69 15.72 -13.32 -4.64
CA ASN A 69 16.36 -14.46 -4.00
C ASN A 69 17.63 -14.85 -4.79
N ARG A 70 18.54 -15.63 -4.18
CA ARG A 70 19.80 -16.10 -4.79
C ARG A 70 19.61 -16.86 -6.12
N ARG A 71 18.38 -17.27 -6.44
CA ARG A 71 17.95 -17.95 -7.68
C ARG A 71 17.17 -17.03 -8.66
N GLY A 72 17.17 -15.72 -8.48
CA GLY A 72 16.52 -14.77 -9.39
C GLY A 72 14.98 -14.65 -9.27
N ARG A 73 14.39 -15.17 -8.18
CA ARG A 73 12.94 -15.01 -7.95
C ARG A 73 12.67 -13.68 -7.27
N ARG A 74 11.92 -12.82 -7.94
CA ARG A 74 11.40 -11.55 -7.39
C ARG A 74 10.44 -11.84 -6.25
N ARG A 75 10.71 -11.27 -5.08
CA ARG A 75 9.83 -11.27 -3.90
C ARG A 75 9.17 -9.91 -3.73
N TYR A 76 8.20 -9.89 -2.82
CA TYR A 76 7.59 -8.66 -2.32
C TYR A 76 8.65 -7.68 -1.81
N VAL A 77 8.28 -6.41 -1.81
CA VAL A 77 9.11 -5.33 -1.29
C VAL A 77 9.32 -5.54 0.21
N ASN A 78 10.58 -5.55 0.66
CA ASN A 78 10.90 -5.68 2.07
C ASN A 78 10.46 -4.39 2.78
N HIS A 79 9.51 -4.53 3.69
CA HIS A 79 9.04 -3.45 4.54
C HIS A 79 8.95 -3.95 5.98
N THR A 80 9.24 -3.07 6.93
CA THR A 80 9.12 -3.34 8.36
C THR A 80 8.35 -2.20 8.99
N ILE A 81 7.25 -2.55 9.67
CA ILE A 81 6.44 -1.62 10.44
C ILE A 81 6.89 -1.72 11.89
N PHE A 82 7.21 -0.58 12.52
CA PHE A 82 7.64 -0.51 13.91
C PHE A 82 7.03 0.70 14.61
N MET A 83 6.83 0.61 15.92
CA MET A 83 6.41 1.74 16.73
C MET A 83 7.63 2.49 17.23
N HIS A 84 7.68 3.80 17.00
CA HIS A 84 8.72 4.68 17.52
C HIS A 84 8.08 5.96 18.04
N ASN A 85 8.38 6.34 19.29
CA ASN A 85 7.86 7.54 19.95
C ASN A 85 6.32 7.67 19.93
N GLY A 86 5.61 6.55 20.02
CA GLY A 86 4.14 6.51 19.99
C GLY A 86 3.52 6.71 18.61
N ARG A 87 4.34 6.75 17.55
CA ARG A 87 3.91 6.79 16.15
C ARG A 87 4.33 5.52 15.45
N GLN A 88 3.56 5.14 14.43
CA GLN A 88 3.90 4.01 13.59
C GLN A 88 4.90 4.48 12.52
N HIS A 89 5.95 3.72 12.29
CA HIS A 89 6.94 4.00 11.25
C HIS A 89 7.01 2.79 10.33
N MET A 90 7.19 3.06 9.04
CA MET A 90 7.45 2.02 8.05
C MET A 90 8.79 2.30 7.38
N LYS A 91 9.71 1.35 7.52
CA LYS A 91 10.95 1.29 6.72
C LYS A 91 10.74 0.38 5.53
N MET A 92 11.25 0.77 4.38
CA MET A 92 11.14 -0.01 3.16
C MET A 92 12.42 0.08 2.34
N GLN A 93 12.77 -1.05 1.73
CA GLN A 93 13.90 -1.18 0.83
C GLN A 93 13.48 -1.88 -0.46
N PHE A 94 13.89 -1.31 -1.60
CA PHE A 94 13.73 -1.94 -2.91
C PHE A 94 14.88 -1.58 -3.85
N TYR A 95 14.91 -2.23 -5.00
CA TYR A 95 15.98 -2.08 -5.99
C TYR A 95 15.43 -1.42 -7.25
N VAL A 96 16.27 -0.58 -7.85
CA VAL A 96 16.00 0.10 -9.11
C VAL A 96 17.10 -0.20 -10.11
N GLN A 97 16.72 -0.33 -11.37
CA GLN A 97 17.62 -0.63 -12.47
C GLN A 97 17.24 0.23 -13.66
N GLY A 98 18.18 1.04 -14.12
CA GLY A 98 18.10 1.74 -15.38
C GLY A 98 18.93 1.06 -16.45
N SER A 99 19.04 1.71 -17.61
CA SER A 99 19.86 1.24 -18.73
C SER A 99 21.37 1.31 -18.44
N ARG A 100 21.81 2.25 -17.59
CA ARG A 100 23.23 2.49 -17.28
C ARG A 100 23.67 1.84 -15.98
N LYS A 101 22.86 1.97 -14.92
CA LYS A 101 23.24 1.57 -13.55
C LYS A 101 22.10 0.86 -12.80
N ARG A 102 22.46 0.28 -11.66
CA ARG A 102 21.54 -0.26 -10.65
C ARG A 102 21.71 0.53 -9.36
N GLY A 103 20.65 0.59 -8.56
CA GLY A 103 20.63 1.28 -7.28
C GLY A 103 19.73 0.57 -6.27
N THR A 104 19.92 0.93 -5.01
CA THR A 104 19.10 0.48 -3.89
C THR A 104 18.46 1.71 -3.27
N VAL A 105 17.15 1.64 -3.06
CA VAL A 105 16.34 2.70 -2.47
C VAL A 105 16.04 2.31 -1.04
N TYR A 106 16.31 3.24 -0.12
CA TYR A 106 15.90 3.16 1.27
C TYR A 106 14.93 4.30 1.53
N LEU A 107 13.79 4.00 2.13
CA LEU A 107 12.84 5.01 2.55
C LEU A 107 12.27 4.67 3.92
N GLU A 108 11.90 5.72 4.62
CA GLU A 108 11.22 5.67 5.90
C GLU A 108 10.03 6.62 5.84
N VAL A 109 8.88 6.13 6.29
CA VAL A 109 7.65 6.90 6.40
C VAL A 109 7.22 6.87 7.85
N GLU A 110 7.03 8.05 8.42
CA GLU A 110 6.40 8.24 9.72
C GLU A 110 4.89 8.40 9.53
N GLU A 111 4.12 7.78 10.43
CA GLU A 111 2.66 7.77 10.46
C GLU A 111 2.06 8.78 11.44
#